data_AF-A0A916LIZ8-F1
#
_entry.id   AF-A0A916LIZ8-F1
#
_cell.length_a   1.000
_cell.length_b   1.000
_cell.length_c   1.000
_cell.angle_alpha   90.00
_cell.angle_beta   90.00
_cell.angle_gamma   90.00
#
_symmetry.space_group_name_H-M   'P 1'
#
loop_
_entity.id
_entity.type
_entity.pdbx_description
1 polymer ?
#
loop_
_entity_poly.entity_id
_entity_poly.type
_entity_poly.pdbx_seq_one_letter_code
_entity_poly.pdbx_strand_id
1 'polypeptide(L)'
;MKKFLVFLFVFNLVYSHDYWLHPKKFVLSKEDTLTIHLYVGDKLNIEIEREFQKDMTEKFEIITNDTIINLLPRLQDKSLPVLSEKFELEGLALVAMDRGWAYIELSQKDFEEYIRHEGIENIKISKSVKKKVERERYRRYIKSLVMFGDKVEGEI
;
A
#
# COMPACT_ATOMS: atom_id res chain seq x y z
N MET A 1 -32.62 8.53 -41.55
CA MET A 1 -31.49 7.81 -40.95
C MET A 1 -31.11 8.52 -39.65
N LYS A 2 -31.52 7.98 -38.49
CA LYS A 2 -31.23 8.59 -37.18
C LYS A 2 -29.77 8.30 -36.82
N LYS A 3 -28.95 9.35 -36.72
CA LYS A 3 -27.57 9.24 -36.23
C LYS A 3 -27.63 9.03 -34.71
N PHE A 4 -27.27 7.85 -34.23
CA PHE A 4 -27.04 7.61 -32.81
C PHE A 4 -25.66 8.21 -32.45
N LEU A 5 -25.66 9.24 -31.62
CA LEU A 5 -24.45 9.80 -31.04
C LEU A 5 -24.10 8.92 -29.82
N VAL A 6 -23.07 8.08 -29.95
CA VAL A 6 -22.53 7.32 -28.81
C VAL A 6 -21.67 8.28 -28.00
N PHE A 7 -22.15 8.65 -26.82
CA PHE A 7 -21.40 9.44 -25.85
C PHE A 7 -20.51 8.49 -25.05
N LEU A 8 -19.21 8.45 -25.37
CA LEU A 8 -18.23 7.68 -24.63
C LEU A 8 -17.95 8.42 -23.31
N PHE A 9 -18.52 7.94 -22.20
CA PHE A 9 -18.15 8.40 -20.86
C PHE A 9 -16.73 7.93 -20.56
N VAL A 10 -15.77 8.85 -20.66
CA VAL A 10 -14.44 8.65 -20.08
C VAL A 10 -14.60 8.89 -18.58
N PHE A 11 -14.70 7.80 -17.81
CA PHE A 11 -14.62 7.87 -16.36
C PHE A 11 -13.22 8.35 -15.99
N ASN A 12 -13.12 9.47 -15.28
CA ASN A 12 -11.90 9.82 -14.56
C ASN A 12 -11.74 8.78 -13.45
N LEU A 13 -10.87 7.79 -13.68
CA LEU A 13 -10.39 6.92 -12.62
C LEU A 13 -9.62 7.83 -11.65
N VAL A 14 -10.28 8.22 -10.56
CA VAL A 14 -9.59 8.73 -9.38
C VAL A 14 -8.74 7.54 -8.93
N TYR A 15 -7.44 7.63 -9.15
CA TYR A 15 -6.52 6.57 -8.74
C TYR A 15 -6.55 6.49 -7.23
N SER A 16 -7.02 5.38 -6.66
CA SER A 16 -6.86 5.21 -5.23
C SER A 16 -5.38 5.07 -4.87
N HIS A 17 -4.99 5.75 -3.79
CA HIS A 17 -3.60 5.91 -3.38
C HIS A 17 -3.22 5.08 -2.16
N ASP A 18 -4.19 4.44 -1.50
CA ASP A 18 -3.96 3.69 -0.28
C ASP A 18 -3.35 2.33 -0.61
N TYR A 19 -2.22 2.05 0.01
CA TYR A 19 -1.60 0.74 -0.03
C TYR A 19 -1.71 0.13 1.36
N TRP A 20 -2.06 -1.15 1.43
CA TRP A 20 -1.98 -1.90 2.69
C TRP A 20 -1.45 -3.30 2.48
N LEU A 21 -0.74 -3.78 3.51
CA LEU A 21 -0.39 -5.19 3.64
C LEU A 21 -1.57 -5.90 4.28
N HIS A 22 -2.09 -6.92 3.59
CA HIS A 22 -3.24 -7.69 4.04
C HIS A 22 -2.83 -9.14 4.30
N PRO A 23 -2.64 -9.53 5.58
CA PRO A 23 -2.48 -10.92 5.95
C PRO A 23 -3.71 -11.73 5.57
N LYS A 24 -3.51 -12.91 4.98
CA LYS A 24 -4.60 -13.88 4.77
C LYS A 24 -5.23 -14.33 6.09
N LYS A 25 -4.41 -14.38 7.16
CA LYS A 25 -4.82 -14.59 8.55
C LYS A 25 -4.06 -13.60 9.43
N PHE A 26 -4.77 -12.98 10.37
CA PHE A 26 -4.18 -12.08 11.36
C PHE A 26 -3.70 -12.81 12.62
N VAL A 27 -4.16 -14.05 12.84
CA VAL A 27 -3.70 -14.94 13.91
C VAL A 27 -3.28 -16.26 13.27
N LEU A 28 -2.03 -16.66 13.46
CA LEU A 28 -1.43 -17.86 12.87
C LEU A 28 -1.09 -18.88 13.95
N SER A 29 -1.50 -20.13 13.72
CA SER A 29 -0.97 -21.29 14.45
C SER A 29 0.42 -21.68 13.94
N LYS A 30 1.15 -22.53 14.68
CA LYS A 30 2.50 -22.98 14.30
C LYS A 30 2.58 -23.65 12.92
N GLU A 31 1.48 -24.25 12.47
CA GLU A 31 1.42 -24.93 11.17
C GLU A 31 1.01 -24.03 10.02
N ASP A 32 0.57 -22.80 10.31
CA ASP A 32 0.12 -21.86 9.28
C ASP A 32 1.29 -21.23 8.53
N THR A 33 1.07 -20.96 7.24
CA THR A 33 1.95 -20.14 6.42
C THR A 33 1.53 -18.67 6.53
N LEU A 34 2.49 -17.77 6.78
CA LEU A 34 2.24 -16.34 6.68
C LEU A 34 2.13 -15.95 5.21
N THR A 35 0.91 -15.62 4.78
CA THR A 35 0.61 -15.10 3.45
C THR A 35 0.20 -13.63 3.55
N ILE A 36 0.93 -12.73 2.87
CA ILE A 36 0.64 -11.29 2.85
C ILE A 36 0.39 -10.83 1.42
N HIS A 37 -0.75 -10.21 1.19
CA HIS A 37 -1.08 -9.53 -0.06
C HIS A 37 -0.75 -8.03 0.04
N LEU A 38 -0.38 -7.41 -1.08
CA LEU A 38 -0.21 -5.97 -1.18
C LEU A 38 -1.35 -5.41 -2.03
N TYR A 39 -2.31 -4.75 -1.37
CA TYR A 39 -3.48 -4.21 -2.05
C TYR A 39 -3.38 -2.70 -2.24
N VAL A 40 -4.10 -2.23 -3.26
CA VAL A 40 -4.35 -0.83 -3.57
C VAL A 40 -5.84 -0.65 -3.78
N GLY A 41 -6.41 0.42 -3.24
CA GLY A 41 -7.83 0.74 -3.35
C GLY A 41 -8.32 1.67 -2.26
N ASP A 42 -9.55 2.17 -2.32
CA ASP A 42 -10.07 3.20 -1.40
C ASP A 42 -10.95 2.61 -0.28
N LYS A 43 -10.83 3.13 0.95
CA LYS A 43 -11.61 2.68 2.13
C LYS A 43 -11.59 1.17 2.33
N LEU A 44 -10.42 0.55 2.11
CA LEU A 44 -10.19 -0.90 2.17
C LEU A 44 -10.97 -1.73 1.13
N ASN A 45 -11.58 -1.09 0.12
CA ASN A 45 -12.09 -1.81 -1.04
C ASN A 45 -10.93 -2.10 -1.97
N ILE A 46 -10.70 -3.38 -2.30
CA ILE A 46 -9.60 -3.80 -3.15
C ILE A 46 -9.92 -3.40 -4.60
N GLU A 47 -9.07 -2.57 -5.20
CA GLU A 47 -9.10 -2.26 -6.63
C GLU A 47 -8.07 -3.09 -7.39
N ILE A 48 -6.86 -3.20 -6.83
CA ILE A 48 -5.72 -3.87 -7.45
C ILE A 48 -4.91 -4.62 -6.39
N GLU A 49 -4.45 -5.83 -6.73
CA GLU A 49 -3.35 -6.49 -6.02
C GLU A 49 -2.03 -6.24 -6.77
N ARG A 50 -1.00 -5.85 -6.02
CA ARG A 50 0.33 -5.55 -6.55
C ARG A 50 1.27 -6.72 -6.26
N GLU A 51 2.00 -7.11 -7.29
CA GLU A 51 3.17 -7.98 -7.15
C GLU A 51 4.28 -7.30 -6.34
N PHE A 52 5.16 -8.11 -5.74
CA PHE A 52 6.35 -7.61 -5.09
C PHE A 52 7.26 -6.95 -6.12
N GLN A 53 7.72 -5.73 -5.83
CA GLN A 53 8.59 -4.95 -6.71
C GLN A 53 9.89 -4.68 -5.97
N LYS A 54 10.93 -5.46 -6.25
CA LYS A 54 12.20 -5.42 -5.52
C LYS A 54 12.86 -4.04 -5.62
N ASP A 55 12.89 -3.47 -6.82
CA ASP A 55 13.48 -2.14 -7.07
C ASP A 55 12.71 -0.98 -6.42
N MET A 56 11.45 -1.22 -6.04
CA MET A 56 10.61 -0.22 -5.37
C MET A 56 10.49 -0.48 -3.86
N THR A 57 11.18 -1.48 -3.31
CA THR A 57 11.06 -1.88 -1.90
C THR A 57 12.41 -1.75 -1.20
N GLU A 58 12.52 -0.74 -0.33
CA GLU A 58 13.73 -0.40 0.41
C GLU A 58 13.87 -1.27 1.67
N LYS A 59 12.74 -1.65 2.28
CA LYS A 59 12.68 -2.57 3.41
C LYS A 59 11.45 -3.46 3.30
N PHE A 60 11.61 -4.72 3.69
CA PHE A 60 10.49 -5.60 3.96
C PHE A 60 10.89 -6.53 5.11
N GLU A 61 10.27 -6.36 6.27
CA GLU A 61 10.72 -6.92 7.54
C GLU A 61 9.55 -7.50 8.35
N ILE A 62 9.84 -8.53 9.14
CA ILE A 62 9.01 -8.96 10.27
C ILE A 62 9.74 -8.54 11.55
N ILE A 63 9.08 -7.75 12.38
CA ILE A 63 9.64 -7.18 13.61
C ILE A 63 8.84 -7.75 14.78
N THR A 64 9.52 -8.38 15.73
CA THR A 64 8.96 -8.80 17.03
C THR A 64 9.70 -8.08 18.15
N ASN A 65 9.36 -8.38 19.41
CA ASN A 65 10.12 -7.87 20.55
C ASN A 65 11.57 -8.40 20.58
N ASP A 66 11.80 -9.60 20.06
CA ASP A 66 13.09 -10.31 20.20
C ASP A 66 13.95 -10.23 18.94
N THR A 67 13.36 -10.01 17.76
CA THR A 67 14.08 -10.10 16.50
C THR A 67 13.51 -9.23 15.38
N ILE A 68 14.36 -8.94 14.39
CA ILE A 68 14.00 -8.32 13.12
C ILE A 68 14.47 -9.25 12.00
N ILE A 69 13.54 -9.74 11.19
CA ILE A 69 13.81 -10.62 10.06
C ILE A 69 13.68 -9.81 8.76
N ASN A 70 14.80 -9.59 8.07
CA ASN A 70 14.80 -9.00 6.73
C ASN A 70 14.36 -10.04 5.68
N LEU A 71 13.29 -9.75 4.95
CA LEU A 71 12.69 -10.62 3.95
C LEU A 71 13.28 -10.42 2.54
N LEU A 72 13.84 -9.25 2.23
CA LEU A 72 14.30 -8.90 0.87
C LEU A 72 15.27 -9.92 0.23
N PRO A 73 16.21 -10.56 0.97
CA PRO A 73 17.10 -11.55 0.37
C PRO A 73 16.39 -12.84 -0.09
N ARG A 74 15.19 -13.12 0.43
CA ARG A 74 14.45 -14.38 0.23
C ARG A 74 13.37 -14.26 -0.85
N LEU A 75 12.91 -13.03 -1.11
CA LEU A 75 11.80 -12.77 -2.01
C LEU A 75 12.23 -12.67 -3.47
N GLN A 76 11.43 -13.29 -4.33
CA GLN A 76 11.55 -13.20 -5.78
C GLN A 76 10.81 -11.96 -6.28
N ASP A 77 11.45 -11.15 -7.13
CA ASP A 77 10.77 -10.05 -7.80
C ASP A 77 9.53 -10.55 -8.57
N LYS A 78 8.47 -9.75 -8.56
CA LYS A 78 7.15 -10.08 -9.13
C LYS A 78 6.40 -11.22 -8.46
N SER A 79 6.77 -11.63 -7.24
CA SER A 79 5.97 -12.59 -6.48
C SER A 79 4.59 -12.02 -6.13
N LEU A 80 3.56 -12.86 -6.23
CA LEU A 80 2.18 -12.53 -5.90
C LEU A 80 1.56 -13.77 -5.25
N PRO A 81 1.21 -13.78 -3.94
CA PRO A 81 1.29 -12.70 -2.95
C PRO A 81 2.74 -12.22 -2.68
N VAL A 82 2.88 -11.07 -2.01
CA VAL A 82 4.22 -10.47 -1.77
C VAL A 82 5.03 -11.24 -0.73
N LEU A 83 4.39 -12.06 0.11
CA LEU A 83 5.03 -12.99 1.04
C LEU A 83 4.17 -14.25 1.17
N SER A 84 4.79 -15.42 1.17
CA SER A 84 4.16 -16.69 1.49
C SER A 84 5.19 -17.69 2.04
N GLU A 85 5.51 -17.57 3.33
CA GLU A 85 6.53 -18.38 4.00
C GLU A 85 6.08 -18.82 5.41
N LYS A 86 6.63 -19.92 5.91
CA LYS A 86 6.43 -20.35 7.31
C LYS A 86 7.46 -19.67 8.21
N PHE A 87 7.03 -19.31 9.42
CA PHE A 87 7.89 -18.73 10.44
C PHE A 87 7.65 -19.41 11.78
N GLU A 88 8.73 -19.72 12.50
CA GLU A 88 8.68 -20.20 13.88
C GLU A 88 8.80 -18.99 14.83
N LEU A 89 7.70 -18.27 15.00
CA LEU A 89 7.59 -17.09 15.86
C LEU A 89 6.47 -17.29 16.89
N GLU A 90 6.50 -16.48 17.94
CA GLU A 90 5.45 -16.42 18.97
C GLU A 90 5.19 -14.96 19.33
N GLY A 91 3.92 -14.64 19.61
CA GLY A 91 3.47 -13.30 20.01
C GLY A 91 3.17 -12.37 18.83
N LEU A 92 2.98 -11.09 19.17
CA LEU A 92 2.64 -10.04 18.22
C LEU A 92 3.86 -9.66 17.37
N ALA A 93 3.66 -9.61 16.06
CA ALA A 93 4.65 -9.18 15.09
C ALA A 93 4.11 -8.02 14.24
N LEU A 94 5.01 -7.09 13.93
CA LEU A 94 4.79 -6.05 12.93
C LEU A 94 5.41 -6.50 11.60
N VAL A 95 4.59 -6.67 10.58
CA VAL A 95 5.05 -6.82 9.20
C VAL A 95 5.13 -5.42 8.58
N ALA A 96 6.33 -5.00 8.17
CA ALA A 96 6.60 -3.65 7.68
C ALA A 96 7.24 -3.67 6.29
N MET A 97 6.71 -2.85 5.37
CA MET A 97 7.25 -2.64 4.04
C MET A 97 7.45 -1.15 3.78
N ASP A 98 8.68 -0.76 3.48
CA ASP A 98 9.02 0.59 3.08
C ASP A 98 9.25 0.64 1.57
N ARG A 99 8.47 1.47 0.88
CA ARG A 99 8.63 1.72 -0.55
C ARG A 99 9.70 2.80 -0.79
N GLY A 100 10.37 2.69 -1.93
CA GLY A 100 11.23 3.72 -2.49
C GLY A 100 10.44 4.97 -2.92
N TRP A 101 11.15 5.98 -3.41
CA TRP A 101 10.54 7.23 -3.87
C TRP A 101 9.58 7.00 -5.03
N ALA A 102 8.37 7.55 -4.92
CA ALA A 102 7.41 7.65 -6.01
C ALA A 102 7.21 9.12 -6.39
N TYR A 103 6.85 9.34 -7.66
CA TYR A 103 6.59 10.65 -8.23
C TYR A 103 5.24 10.63 -8.93
N ILE A 104 4.43 11.65 -8.69
CA ILE A 104 3.22 11.91 -9.48
C ILE A 104 3.26 13.33 -10.04
N GLU A 105 2.66 13.50 -11.21
CA GLU A 105 2.40 14.80 -11.81
C GLU A 105 0.89 14.94 -11.97
N LEU A 106 0.32 15.98 -11.38
CA LEU A 106 -1.11 16.27 -11.43
C LEU A 106 -1.35 17.64 -12.04
N SER A 107 -2.51 17.84 -12.67
CA SER A 107 -2.93 19.20 -12.99
C SER A 107 -3.10 19.98 -11.69
N GLN A 108 -3.00 21.32 -11.74
CA GLN A 108 -3.20 22.13 -10.53
C GLN A 108 -4.57 21.85 -9.87
N LYS A 109 -5.61 21.65 -10.69
CA LYS A 109 -6.96 21.32 -10.19
C LYS A 109 -6.98 19.97 -9.48
N ASP A 110 -6.40 18.93 -10.08
CA ASP A 110 -6.42 17.58 -9.50
C ASP A 110 -5.56 17.53 -8.23
N PHE A 111 -4.47 18.30 -8.19
CA PHE A 111 -3.63 18.42 -7.00
C PHE A 111 -4.36 19.15 -5.85
N GLU A 112 -5.12 20.22 -6.15
CA GLU A 112 -5.99 20.90 -5.17
C GLU A 112 -7.10 19.98 -4.63
N GLU A 113 -7.59 19.04 -5.43
CA GLU A 113 -8.57 18.03 -5.01
C GLU A 113 -7.93 16.92 -4.19
N TYR A 114 -6.79 16.40 -4.64
CA TYR A 114 -5.97 15.41 -3.93
C TYR A 114 -5.63 15.87 -2.51
N ILE A 115 -5.00 17.04 -2.35
CA ILE A 115 -4.61 17.59 -1.03
C ILE A 115 -5.81 17.73 -0.09
N ARG A 116 -6.98 18.11 -0.63
CA ARG A 116 -8.21 18.24 0.14
C ARG A 116 -8.75 16.88 0.58
N HIS A 117 -8.70 15.88 -0.31
CA HIS A 117 -9.10 14.51 -0.02
C HIS A 117 -8.23 13.90 1.10
N GLU A 118 -6.92 14.16 1.07
CA GLU A 118 -5.97 13.74 2.10
C GLU A 118 -6.06 14.53 3.42
N GLY A 119 -6.95 15.54 3.51
CA GLY A 119 -7.09 16.39 4.72
C GLY A 119 -5.91 17.33 4.96
N ILE A 120 -5.11 17.66 3.94
CA ILE A 120 -3.94 18.52 4.05
C ILE A 120 -4.35 19.98 3.81
N GLU A 121 -4.94 20.63 4.83
CA GLU A 121 -5.58 21.94 4.65
C GLU A 121 -4.61 23.14 4.64
N ASN A 122 -3.35 22.93 5.03
CA ASN A 122 -2.39 24.02 5.29
C ASN A 122 -1.46 24.35 4.10
N ILE A 123 -1.68 23.75 2.94
CA ILE A 123 -0.86 24.02 1.73
C ILE A 123 -1.53 25.10 0.88
N LYS A 124 -0.84 26.22 0.69
CA LYS A 124 -1.26 27.29 -0.23
C LYS A 124 -0.63 27.08 -1.60
N ILE A 125 -1.45 26.73 -2.59
CA ILE A 125 -0.99 26.61 -3.97
C ILE A 125 -0.94 28.00 -4.61
N SER A 126 0.27 28.40 -5.03
CA SER A 126 0.49 29.72 -5.61
C SER A 126 -0.16 29.82 -6.98
N LYS A 127 -1.14 30.73 -7.13
CA LYS A 127 -1.81 31.01 -8.41
C LYS A 127 -1.02 31.98 -9.31
N SER A 128 0.07 32.56 -8.81
CA SER A 128 0.86 33.57 -9.54
C SER A 128 1.85 32.95 -10.54
N VAL A 129 2.21 31.68 -10.37
CA VAL A 129 3.05 30.94 -11.31
C VAL A 129 2.18 29.92 -12.03
N LYS A 130 1.91 30.13 -13.32
CA LYS A 130 1.26 29.13 -14.16
C LYS A 130 2.20 27.95 -14.38
N LYS A 131 2.20 27.00 -13.45
CA LYS A 131 2.81 25.68 -13.66
C LYS A 131 1.87 24.84 -14.52
N LYS A 132 2.43 24.06 -15.45
CA LYS A 132 1.64 23.10 -16.25
C LYS A 132 1.14 21.92 -15.42
N VAL A 133 1.94 21.51 -14.43
CA VAL A 133 1.65 20.40 -13.50
C VAL A 133 2.22 20.73 -12.13
N GLU A 134 1.58 20.20 -11.10
CA GLU A 134 2.15 20.08 -9.76
C GLU A 134 2.81 18.71 -9.62
N ARG A 135 4.00 18.70 -9.00
CA ARG A 135 4.80 17.49 -8.82
C ARG A 135 4.83 17.15 -7.34
N GLU A 136 4.54 15.90 -7.04
CA GLU A 136 4.71 15.37 -5.69
C GLU A 136 5.72 14.23 -5.70
N ARG A 137 6.58 14.24 -4.67
CA ARG A 137 7.50 13.16 -4.37
C ARG A 137 7.18 12.65 -2.97
N TYR A 138 6.93 11.35 -2.86
CA TYR A 138 6.50 10.73 -1.60
C TYR A 138 7.05 9.30 -1.45
N ARG A 139 6.91 8.74 -0.24
CA ARG A 139 7.21 7.35 0.09
C ARG A 139 6.03 6.73 0.81
N ARG A 140 5.93 5.41 0.78
CA ARG A 140 4.92 4.66 1.54
C ARG A 140 5.60 3.80 2.60
N TYR A 141 5.04 3.84 3.80
CA TYR A 141 5.45 3.04 4.95
C TYR A 141 4.26 2.17 5.36
N ILE A 142 4.23 0.95 4.86
CA ILE A 142 3.06 0.09 4.88
C ILE A 142 3.24 -0.95 5.99
N LYS A 143 2.25 -1.09 6.87
CA LYS A 143 2.37 -1.90 8.08
C LYS A 143 1.14 -2.77 8.28
N SER A 144 1.34 -3.94 8.87
CA SER A 144 0.27 -4.80 9.34
C SER A 144 0.70 -5.54 10.60
N LEU A 145 -0.25 -5.76 11.51
CA LEU A 145 -0.03 -6.52 12.73
C LEU A 145 -0.50 -7.96 12.53
N VAL A 146 0.31 -8.91 13.01
CA VAL A 146 0.04 -10.34 12.89
C VAL A 146 0.41 -11.01 14.21
N MET A 147 -0.49 -11.84 14.74
CA MET A 147 -0.25 -12.65 15.94
C MET A 147 0.22 -14.05 15.55
N PHE A 148 1.32 -14.50 16.16
CA PHE A 148 1.81 -15.87 16.03
C PHE A 148 1.57 -16.66 17.32
N GLY A 149 1.02 -17.87 17.19
CA GLY A 149 0.72 -18.75 18.30
C GLY A 149 -0.64 -18.47 18.97
N ASP A 150 -0.89 -19.21 20.06
CA ASP A 150 -2.21 -19.27 20.71
C ASP A 150 -2.38 -18.22 21.82
N LYS A 151 -1.33 -17.47 22.15
CA LYS A 151 -1.38 -16.38 23.12
C LYS A 151 -1.71 -15.08 22.40
N VAL A 152 -3.00 -14.79 22.28
CA VAL A 152 -3.45 -13.42 22.00
C VAL A 152 -3.34 -12.63 23.30
N GLU A 153 -2.36 -11.73 23.38
CA GLU A 153 -2.33 -10.73 24.45
C GLU A 153 -3.08 -9.48 23.95
N GLY A 154 -4.29 -9.25 24.49
CA GLY A 154 -5.16 -8.10 24.14
C GLY A 154 -6.63 -8.50 23.93
N GLU A 155 -7.55 -7.55 24.06
CA GLU A 155 -8.95 -7.74 23.64
C GLU A 155 -9.01 -7.66 22.11
N ILE A 156 -9.62 -8.68 21.47
CA ILE A 156 -9.97 -8.66 20.03
C ILE A 156 -11.36 -8.04 19.89
#